data_AF-T1C0J7-F1
#
_entry.id   AF-T1C0J7-F1
#
_cell.length_a   1.000
_cell.length_b   1.000
_cell.length_c   1.000
_cell.angle_alpha   90.00
_cell.angle_beta   90.00
_cell.angle_gamma   90.00
#
_symmetry.space_group_name_H-M   'P 1'
#
loop_
_entity.id
_entity.type
_entity.pdbx_description
1 polymer ?
#
loop_
_entity_poly.entity_id
_entity_poly.type
_entity_poly.pdbx_seq_one_letter_code
_entity_poly.pdbx_strand_id
1 'polypeptide(L)'
;VESFRAAVEVVFTAQEILIGNADYPTEKIGDTTRRFRELGLGYANLGALLMSEGLPYDSEEGRAWAGAITALMTGAAYETSARTAARMGPFAGFHENRAAMLQVLRMHRAEVAKIDEELVPTELLSARPRRQSGPRRWS
;
A
#
# COMPACT_ATOMS: atom_id res chain seq x y z
N VAL A 1 -10.28 1.62 -11.75
CA VAL A 1 -9.12 1.03 -11.02
C VAL A 1 -7.78 1.57 -11.53
N GLU A 2 -7.53 1.52 -12.84
CA GLU A 2 -6.20 1.85 -13.40
C GLU A 2 -5.73 3.27 -13.11
N SER A 3 -6.62 4.26 -13.20
CA SER A 3 -6.29 5.64 -12.83
C SER A 3 -5.91 5.77 -11.35
N PHE A 4 -6.52 4.98 -10.45
CA PHE A 4 -6.18 5.01 -9.03
C PHE A 4 -4.80 4.39 -8.77
N ARG A 5 -4.47 3.26 -9.43
CA ARG A 5 -3.12 2.67 -9.37
C ARG A 5 -2.06 3.64 -9.91
N ALA A 6 -2.34 4.28 -11.04
CA ALA A 6 -1.45 5.29 -11.61
C ALA A 6 -1.25 6.47 -10.66
N ALA A 7 -2.32 6.94 -10.00
CA ALA A 7 -2.22 7.99 -8.99
C ALA A 7 -1.34 7.55 -7.79
N VAL A 8 -1.52 6.32 -7.30
CA VAL A 8 -0.68 5.75 -6.23
C VAL A 8 0.80 5.71 -6.65
N GLU A 9 1.10 5.26 -7.87
CA GLU A 9 2.47 5.22 -8.39
C GLU A 9 3.11 6.62 -8.45
N VAL A 10 2.37 7.61 -8.95
CA VAL A 10 2.85 8.99 -9.06
C VAL A 10 3.12 9.58 -7.68
N VAL A 11 2.17 9.45 -6.76
CA VAL A 11 2.32 9.99 -5.40
C VAL A 11 3.44 9.27 -4.65
N PHE A 12 3.52 7.94 -4.74
CA PHE A 12 4.61 7.17 -4.13
C PHE A 12 5.97 7.66 -4.63
N THR A 13 6.12 7.81 -5.94
CA THR A 13 7.37 8.28 -6.55
C THR A 13 7.71 9.70 -6.11
N ALA A 14 6.73 10.59 -6.03
CA ALA A 14 6.94 11.94 -5.53
C ALA A 14 7.42 11.93 -4.08
N GLN A 15 6.80 11.15 -3.19
CA GLN A 15 7.22 11.03 -1.79
C GLN A 15 8.64 10.45 -1.67
N GLU A 16 8.97 9.45 -2.48
CA GLU A 16 10.29 8.83 -2.54
C GLU A 16 11.40 9.81 -2.98
N ILE A 17 11.07 10.78 -3.84
CA ILE A 17 11.98 11.88 -4.22
C ILE A 17 12.11 12.89 -3.09
N LEU A 18 10.99 13.29 -2.48
CA LEU A 18 10.95 14.33 -1.46
C LEU A 18 11.67 13.94 -0.17
N ILE A 19 11.60 12.67 0.23
CA ILE A 19 12.19 12.20 1.50
C ILE A 19 13.71 12.38 1.56
N GLY A 20 14.40 12.32 0.41
CA GLY A 20 15.84 12.54 0.35
C GLY A 20 16.26 14.00 0.55
N ASN A 21 15.33 14.94 0.34
CA ASN A 21 15.57 16.39 0.39
C ASN A 21 14.92 17.07 1.61
N ALA A 22 14.44 16.28 2.58
CA ALA A 22 13.82 16.79 3.78
C ALA A 22 14.87 17.11 4.86
N ASP A 23 14.72 18.27 5.50
CA ASP A 23 15.48 18.64 6.70
C ASP A 23 14.79 18.10 7.95
N TYR A 24 15.56 17.42 8.80
CA TYR A 24 15.04 16.77 10.00
C TYR A 24 15.54 17.48 11.27
N PRO A 25 14.68 17.62 12.31
CA PRO A 25 14.97 18.45 13.48
C PRO A 25 16.12 17.92 14.36
N THR A 26 16.51 16.64 14.21
CA THR A 26 17.69 16.07 14.87
C THR A 26 18.43 15.15 13.91
N GLU A 27 19.75 15.04 14.10
CA GLU A 27 20.63 14.17 13.31
C GLU A 27 20.18 12.71 13.34
N LYS A 28 19.79 12.20 14.52
CA LYS A 28 19.29 10.82 14.69
C LYS A 28 18.04 10.54 13.86
N ILE A 29 17.12 11.50 13.76
CA ILE A 29 15.91 11.38 12.94
C ILE A 29 16.29 11.40 11.45
N GLY A 30 17.22 12.28 11.06
CA GLY A 30 17.73 12.33 9.70
C GLY A 30 18.38 11.02 9.25
N ASP A 31 19.24 10.44 10.10
CA ASP A 31 19.92 9.18 9.78
C ASP A 31 18.96 7.99 9.70
N THR A 32 18.01 7.92 10.63
CA THR A 32 16.96 6.89 10.60
C THR A 32 16.13 7.02 9.33
N THR A 33 15.72 8.24 8.97
CA THR A 33 14.89 8.46 7.80
C THR A 33 15.64 8.18 6.49
N ARG A 34 16.93 8.54 6.40
CA ARG A 34 17.77 8.16 5.26
C ARG A 34 17.96 6.65 5.15
N ARG A 35 18.09 5.94 6.28
CA ARG A 35 18.27 4.48 6.32
C ARG A 35 17.02 3.71 5.93
N PHE A 36 15.84 4.13 6.40
CA PHE A 36 14.59 3.39 6.25
C PHE A 36 13.63 3.95 5.19
N ARG A 37 13.76 5.24 4.84
CA ARG A 37 12.97 5.94 3.80
C ARG A 37 11.47 5.69 3.94
N GLU A 38 10.97 5.89 5.16
CA GLU A 38 9.58 5.60 5.51
C GLU A 38 8.62 6.58 4.82
N LEU A 39 7.62 6.06 4.09
CA LEU A 39 6.63 6.85 3.38
C LEU A 39 5.26 6.71 4.04
N GLY A 40 4.50 7.82 4.10
CA GLY A 40 3.12 7.84 4.57
C GLY A 40 2.14 8.09 3.43
N LEU A 41 1.55 7.02 2.87
CA LEU A 41 0.55 7.12 1.81
C LEU A 41 -0.86 6.85 2.35
N GLY A 42 -1.82 7.66 1.92
CA GLY A 42 -3.22 7.52 2.29
C GLY A 42 -4.16 8.06 1.21
N TYR A 43 -5.46 7.91 1.45
CA TYR A 43 -6.52 8.48 0.62
C TYR A 43 -7.50 9.28 1.49
N ALA A 44 -8.23 10.20 0.86
CA ALA A 44 -9.27 10.99 1.50
C ALA A 44 -10.61 10.78 0.78
N ASN A 45 -11.68 11.35 1.34
CA ASN A 45 -13.00 11.40 0.72
C ASN A 45 -13.72 10.04 0.55
N LEU A 46 -13.35 9.04 1.35
CA LEU A 46 -14.05 7.73 1.37
C LEU A 46 -15.53 7.88 1.68
N GLY A 47 -15.90 8.77 2.60
CA GLY A 47 -17.31 8.98 2.96
C GLY A 47 -18.16 9.46 1.79
N ALA A 48 -17.65 10.42 1.01
CA ALA A 48 -18.38 10.91 -0.16
C ALA A 48 -18.48 9.85 -1.26
N LEU A 49 -17.45 9.01 -1.43
CA LEU A 49 -17.50 7.86 -2.35
C LEU A 49 -18.60 6.88 -1.92
N LEU A 50 -18.65 6.50 -0.63
CA LEU A 50 -19.69 5.61 -0.14
C LEU A 50 -21.08 6.24 -0.32
N MET A 51 -21.22 7.54 -0.06
CA MET A 51 -22.48 8.26 -0.27
C MET A 51 -22.91 8.31 -1.74
N SER A 52 -21.98 8.50 -2.69
CA SER A 52 -22.32 8.49 -4.13
C SER A 52 -22.77 7.13 -4.63
N GLU A 53 -22.26 6.06 -4.01
CA GLU A 53 -22.66 4.67 -4.27
C GLU A 53 -23.90 4.24 -3.45
N GLY A 54 -24.48 5.14 -2.64
CA GLY A 54 -25.65 4.84 -1.81
C GLY A 54 -25.38 3.93 -0.61
N LEU A 55 -24.11 3.79 -0.20
CA LEU A 55 -23.67 2.91 0.89
C LEU A 55 -23.58 3.67 2.22
N PRO A 56 -24.18 3.16 3.31
CA PRO A 56 -23.98 3.73 4.65
C PRO A 56 -22.53 3.55 5.11
N TYR A 57 -21.95 4.58 5.74
CA TYR A 57 -20.54 4.58 6.15
C TYR A 57 -20.17 3.45 7.12
N ASP A 58 -21.05 3.12 8.06
CA ASP A 58 -20.84 2.08 9.09
C ASP A 58 -21.50 0.73 8.74
N SER A 59 -21.75 0.49 7.45
CA SER A 59 -22.28 -0.79 6.95
C SER A 59 -21.17 -1.82 6.73
N GLU A 60 -21.55 -3.10 6.60
CA GLU A 60 -20.61 -4.16 6.22
C GLU A 60 -20.05 -3.92 4.82
N GLU A 61 -20.89 -3.45 3.91
CA GLU A 61 -20.55 -3.04 2.55
C GLU A 61 -19.56 -1.87 2.56
N GLY A 62 -19.81 -0.83 3.36
CA GLY A 62 -18.91 0.31 3.50
C GLY A 62 -17.52 -0.09 4.02
N ARG A 63 -17.47 -1.00 5.01
CA ARG A 63 -16.21 -1.58 5.51
C ARG A 63 -15.51 -2.44 4.47
N ALA A 64 -16.26 -3.23 3.69
CA ALA A 64 -15.72 -4.06 2.62
C ALA A 64 -15.08 -3.21 1.51
N TRP A 65 -15.74 -2.12 1.11
CA TRP A 65 -15.20 -1.13 0.16
C TRP A 65 -13.92 -0.46 0.67
N ALA A 66 -13.94 0.01 1.93
CA ALA A 66 -12.76 0.61 2.56
C ALA A 66 -11.57 -0.36 2.57
N GLY A 67 -11.83 -1.63 2.92
CA GLY A 67 -10.85 -2.70 2.88
C GLY A 67 -10.29 -2.94 1.48
N ALA A 68 -11.16 -2.99 0.46
CA ALA A 68 -10.76 -3.23 -0.92
C ALA A 68 -9.91 -2.09 -1.49
N ILE A 69 -10.28 -0.84 -1.25
CA ILE A 69 -9.52 0.34 -1.69
C ILE A 69 -8.15 0.38 -0.99
N THR A 70 -8.12 0.13 0.33
CA THR A 70 -6.87 0.04 1.09
C THR A 70 -5.96 -1.06 0.55
N ALA A 71 -6.52 -2.24 0.26
CA ALA A 71 -5.79 -3.36 -0.30
C ALA A 71 -5.17 -3.03 -1.67
N LEU A 72 -5.94 -2.36 -2.53
CA LEU A 72 -5.51 -1.93 -3.85
C LEU A 72 -4.36 -0.91 -3.75
N MET A 73 -4.53 0.13 -2.92
CA MET A 73 -3.50 1.15 -2.68
C MET A 73 -2.22 0.52 -2.13
N THR A 74 -2.35 -0.33 -1.12
CA THR A 74 -1.22 -1.02 -0.48
C THR A 74 -0.47 -1.90 -1.49
N GLY A 75 -1.20 -2.67 -2.29
CA GLY A 75 -0.62 -3.51 -3.34
C GLY A 75 0.17 -2.70 -4.37
N ALA A 76 -0.42 -1.63 -4.90
CA ALA A 76 0.22 -0.76 -5.89
C ALA A 76 1.45 -0.02 -5.31
N ALA A 77 1.39 0.41 -4.05
CA ALA A 77 2.53 1.04 -3.37
C ALA A 77 3.71 0.07 -3.21
N TYR A 78 3.47 -1.17 -2.75
CA TYR A 78 4.53 -2.16 -2.62
C TYR A 78 5.09 -2.63 -3.97
N GLU A 79 4.26 -2.75 -5.00
CA GLU A 79 4.71 -3.02 -6.36
C GLU A 79 5.63 -1.90 -6.88
N THR A 80 5.22 -0.64 -6.68
CA THR A 80 6.03 0.53 -7.05
C THR A 80 7.36 0.53 -6.29
N SER A 81 7.34 0.29 -4.97
CA SER A 81 8.53 0.15 -4.13
C SER A 81 9.49 -0.93 -4.64
N ALA A 82 8.97 -2.12 -4.95
CA ALA A 82 9.77 -3.23 -5.47
C ALA A 82 10.39 -2.89 -6.84
N ARG A 83 9.65 -2.23 -7.72
CA ARG A 83 10.15 -1.78 -9.03
C ARG A 83 11.25 -0.72 -8.90
N THR A 84 11.11 0.22 -7.96
CA THR A 84 12.16 1.21 -7.64
C THR A 84 13.41 0.52 -7.10
N ALA A 85 13.24 -0.40 -6.14
CA ALA A 85 14.36 -1.15 -5.56
C ALA A 85 15.07 -2.04 -6.59
N ALA A 86 14.36 -2.60 -7.57
CA ALA A 86 14.97 -3.38 -8.65
C ALA A 86 15.91 -2.54 -9.54
N ARG A 87 15.71 -1.22 -9.62
CA ARG A 87 16.54 -0.31 -10.43
C ARG A 87 17.63 0.39 -9.62
N MET A 88 17.32 0.80 -8.40
CA MET A 88 18.17 1.66 -7.57
C MET A 88 18.82 0.92 -6.38
N GLY A 89 18.41 -0.32 -6.13
CA GLY A 89 18.69 -1.03 -4.87
C GLY A 89 17.64 -0.72 -3.80
N PRO A 90 17.46 -1.63 -2.82
CA PRO A 90 16.57 -1.37 -1.67
C PRO A 90 17.16 -0.31 -0.74
N PHE A 91 16.34 0.21 0.18
CA PHE A 91 16.81 1.10 1.25
C PHE A 91 17.82 0.38 2.16
N ALA A 92 18.73 1.14 2.79
CA ALA A 92 19.87 0.58 3.52
C ALA A 92 19.47 -0.40 4.64
N GLY A 93 18.38 -0.09 5.36
CA GLY A 93 17.85 -0.95 6.43
C GLY A 93 17.06 -2.18 5.96
N PHE A 94 16.95 -2.45 4.66
CA PHE A 94 16.06 -3.50 4.14
C PHE A 94 16.43 -4.89 4.64
N HIS A 95 17.72 -5.26 4.60
CA HIS A 95 18.15 -6.60 5.00
C HIS A 95 17.89 -6.87 6.48
N GLU A 96 18.06 -5.86 7.32
CA GLU A 96 17.72 -5.90 8.76
C GLU A 96 16.21 -6.05 8.97
N ASN A 97 15.40 -5.32 8.19
CA ASN A 97 13.94 -5.25 8.38
C ASN A 97 13.13 -6.25 7.53
N ARG A 98 13.78 -7.02 6.65
CA ARG A 98 13.12 -7.86 5.64
C ARG A 98 12.10 -8.81 6.24
N ALA A 99 12.45 -9.49 7.34
CA ALA A 99 11.58 -10.47 7.96
C ALA A 99 10.29 -9.84 8.51
N ALA A 100 10.41 -8.71 9.19
CA ALA A 100 9.28 -7.97 9.74
C ALA A 100 8.41 -7.37 8.63
N MET A 101 9.01 -6.76 7.61
CA MET A 101 8.30 -6.21 6.46
C MET A 101 7.48 -7.28 5.71
N LEU A 102 8.09 -8.45 5.45
CA LEU A 102 7.38 -9.57 4.83
C LEU A 102 6.27 -10.13 5.73
N GLN A 103 6.43 -10.07 7.04
CA GLN A 103 5.37 -10.48 7.97
C GLN A 103 4.17 -9.52 7.91
N VAL A 104 4.41 -8.21 7.92
CA VAL A 104 3.33 -7.20 7.78
C VAL A 104 2.60 -7.36 6.44
N LEU A 105 3.34 -7.59 5.36
CA LEU A 105 2.76 -7.90 4.04
C LEU A 105 1.87 -9.15 4.06
N ARG A 106 2.28 -10.21 4.78
CA ARG A 106 1.46 -11.40 4.98
C ARG A 106 0.21 -11.10 5.79
N MET A 107 0.30 -10.26 6.82
CA MET A 107 -0.86 -9.84 7.64
C MET A 107 -1.86 -9.05 6.79
N HIS A 108 -1.41 -8.05 6.04
CA HIS A 108 -2.29 -7.32 5.11
C HIS A 108 -2.96 -8.26 4.12
N ARG A 109 -2.21 -9.20 3.52
CA ARG A 109 -2.79 -10.20 2.62
C ARG A 109 -3.84 -11.08 3.30
N ALA A 110 -3.62 -11.46 4.56
CA ALA A 110 -4.55 -12.29 5.31
C ALA A 110 -5.85 -11.55 5.64
N GLU A 111 -5.77 -10.28 6.07
CA GLU A 111 -6.97 -9.45 6.32
C GLU A 111 -7.74 -9.18 5.03
N VAL A 112 -7.01 -8.94 3.95
CA VAL A 112 -7.59 -8.77 2.62
C VAL A 112 -8.39 -10.00 2.19
N ALA A 113 -7.96 -11.22 2.54
CA ALA A 113 -8.68 -12.45 2.23
C ALA A 113 -9.99 -12.64 3.02
N LYS A 114 -10.27 -11.79 4.03
CA LYS A 114 -11.52 -11.81 4.81
C LYS A 114 -12.59 -10.86 4.26
N ILE A 115 -12.27 -10.03 3.28
CA ILE A 115 -13.24 -9.13 2.64
C ILE A 115 -14.25 -10.00 1.88
N ASP A 116 -15.53 -9.80 2.19
CA ASP A 116 -16.62 -10.45 1.47
C ASP A 116 -16.65 -9.95 0.01
N GLU A 117 -16.49 -10.90 -0.91
CA GLU A 117 -16.40 -10.65 -2.34
C GLU A 117 -17.78 -10.34 -2.97
N GLU A 118 -18.89 -10.60 -2.26
CA GLU A 118 -20.23 -10.25 -2.73
C GLU A 118 -20.58 -8.77 -2.45
N LEU A 119 -19.89 -8.15 -1.49
CA LEU A 119 -20.17 -6.78 -1.03
C LEU A 119 -19.38 -5.70 -1.77
N VAL A 120 -18.52 -6.08 -2.71
CA VAL A 120 -17.61 -5.16 -3.41
C VAL A 120 -17.67 -5.41 -4.93
N PRO A 121 -17.66 -4.36 -5.78
CA PRO A 121 -17.61 -4.53 -7.22
C PRO A 121 -16.45 -5.44 -7.68
N THR A 122 -16.74 -6.33 -8.62
CA THR A 122 -15.78 -7.30 -9.17
C THR A 122 -14.51 -6.64 -9.71
N GLU A 123 -14.61 -5.41 -10.22
CA GLU A 123 -13.48 -4.63 -10.73
C GLU A 123 -12.49 -4.26 -9.62
N LEU A 124 -12.98 -3.88 -8.43
CA LEU A 124 -12.12 -3.60 -7.26
C LEU A 124 -11.53 -4.88 -6.68
N LEU A 125 -12.29 -5.97 -6.67
CA LEU A 125 -11.84 -7.28 -6.17
C LEU A 125 -10.78 -7.92 -7.06
N SER A 126 -10.97 -7.90 -8.38
CA SER A 126 -10.03 -8.44 -9.36
C SER A 126 -8.71 -7.66 -9.40
N ALA A 127 -8.73 -6.41 -8.95
CA ALA A 127 -7.57 -5.54 -8.85
C ALA A 127 -6.72 -5.74 -7.57
N ARG A 128 -7.24 -6.47 -6.60
CA ARG A 128 -6.56 -6.77 -5.35
C ARG A 128 -5.34 -7.69 -5.58
N PRO A 129 -4.28 -7.60 -4.77
CA PRO A 129 -3.19 -8.59 -4.83
C PRO A 129 -3.75 -10.01 -4.67
N ARG A 130 -3.68 -10.81 -5.75
CA ARG A 130 -4.27 -12.16 -5.77
C ARG A 130 -3.65 -13.05 -4.71
N ARG A 131 -4.48 -13.92 -4.11
CA ARG A 131 -4.03 -15.07 -3.32
C ARG A 131 -3.15 -15.95 -4.23
N GLN A 132 -1.84 -15.83 -4.11
CA GLN A 132 -0.92 -16.75 -4.77
C GLN A 132 -0.96 -18.07 -4.00
N SER A 133 -1.47 -19.12 -4.64
CA SER A 133 -1.26 -20.51 -4.20
C SER A 133 0.22 -20.85 -4.39
N GLY A 134 0.96 -20.96 -3.28
CA GLY A 134 2.32 -21.52 -3.25
C GLY A 134 3.48 -20.51 -3.18
N PRO A 135 4.66 -20.97 -2.73
CA PRO A 135 5.79 -20.10 -2.42
C PRO A 135 6.52 -19.70 -3.71
N ARG A 136 6.31 -18.46 -4.18
CA ARG A 136 7.26 -17.85 -5.13
C ARG A 136 8.48 -17.35 -4.36
N ARG A 137 9.63 -17.97 -4.65
CA ARG A 137 10.97 -17.53 -4.24
C ARG A 137 11.17 -16.10 -4.74
N TRP A 138 11.32 -15.17 -3.80
CA TRP A 138 11.98 -13.90 -4.04
C TRP A 138 13.47 -14.16 -3.73
N SER A 139 14.22 -14.47 -4.78
CA SER A 139 15.70 -14.54 -4.80
C SER A 139 16.28 -13.14 -4.83
#